data_AF-A0A0C3EA59-F1
#
_entry.id   AF-A0A0C3EA59-F1
#
_cell.length_a   1.000
_cell.length_b   1.000
_cell.length_c   1.000
_cell.angle_alpha   90.00
_cell.angle_beta   90.00
_cell.angle_gamma   90.00
#
_symmetry.space_group_name_H-M   'P 1'
#
loop_
_entity.id
_entity.type
_entity.pdbx_description
1 polymer ?
#
loop_
_entity_poly.entity_id
_entity_poly.type
_entity_poly.pdbx_seq_one_letter_code
_entity_poly.pdbx_strand_id
1 'polypeptide(L)'
;NHSNIVDHLVDIRAYILDELRLGRFSGPFSASELSRKIGPFRSSPFQIVAKPGLKGTPPKIRVCRNLSYKGPSGRSVNDEIDSDDFPTRWGSAELTAMVIARAPPGSQAASLDIEAAYRGITISPDHKRFLVVMFEDLLYLDHTLPLGLTSASGLQGEVSDAIVDIWNALNVGPMLKWVDDFVIFRSP
;
A
#
# COMPACT_ATOMS: atom_id res chain seq x y z
N ASN A 1 -22.83 -0.45 5.60
CA ASN A 1 -22.38 0.10 4.30
C ASN A 1 -22.42 1.60 4.36
N HIS A 2 -21.25 2.23 4.31
CA HIS A 2 -21.10 3.69 4.40
C HIS A 2 -21.79 4.36 3.20
N SER A 3 -22.47 5.47 3.45
CA SER A 3 -23.22 6.28 2.47
C SER A 3 -22.42 6.72 1.23
N ASN A 4 -21.08 6.74 1.33
CA ASN A 4 -20.18 7.21 0.27
C ASN A 4 -19.80 6.15 -0.79
N ILE A 5 -20.38 4.95 -0.79
CA ILE A 5 -20.07 3.92 -1.80
C ILE A 5 -21.00 4.04 -3.02
N VAL A 6 -22.27 4.37 -2.78
CA VAL A 6 -23.32 4.42 -3.81
C VAL A 6 -23.01 5.51 -4.85
N ASP A 7 -22.44 6.64 -4.40
CA ASP A 7 -22.08 7.75 -5.28
C ASP A 7 -20.81 7.48 -6.12
N HIS A 8 -20.09 6.39 -5.82
CA HIS A 8 -18.77 6.08 -6.39
C HIS A 8 -18.71 4.70 -7.05
N LEU A 9 -19.86 4.11 -7.41
CA LEU A 9 -19.91 2.79 -8.07
C LEU A 9 -19.09 2.75 -9.37
N VAL A 10 -19.10 3.84 -10.14
CA VAL A 10 -18.31 3.96 -11.39
C VAL A 10 -16.81 3.92 -11.08
N ASP A 11 -16.36 4.65 -10.07
CA ASP A 11 -14.95 4.68 -9.66
C ASP A 11 -14.48 3.32 -9.15
N ILE A 12 -15.31 2.65 -8.34
CA ILE A 12 -14.98 1.31 -7.81
C ILE A 12 -14.92 0.29 -8.95
N ARG A 13 -15.86 0.32 -9.89
CA ARG A 13 -15.84 -0.58 -11.04
C ARG A 13 -14.60 -0.36 -11.90
N ALA A 14 -14.28 0.89 -12.23
CA ALA A 14 -13.07 1.23 -12.97
C ALA A 14 -11.81 0.75 -12.26
N TYR A 15 -11.72 0.98 -10.95
CA TYR A 15 -10.62 0.51 -10.12
C TYR A 15 -10.48 -1.02 -10.17
N ILE A 16 -11.56 -1.77 -9.99
CA ILE A 16 -11.54 -3.25 -10.05
C ILE A 16 -11.04 -3.73 -11.42
N LEU A 17 -11.52 -3.13 -12.51
CA LEU A 17 -11.10 -3.50 -13.86
C LEU A 17 -9.60 -3.27 -14.07
N ASP A 18 -9.06 -2.16 -13.57
CA ASP A 18 -7.62 -1.90 -13.62
C ASP A 18 -6.81 -2.89 -12.78
N GLU A 19 -7.26 -3.22 -11.57
CA GLU A 19 -6.59 -4.21 -10.72
C GLU A 19 -6.59 -5.61 -11.33
N LEU A 20 -7.68 -5.99 -12.01
CA LEU A 20 -7.78 -7.25 -12.76
C LEU A 20 -6.82 -7.25 -13.96
N ARG A 21 -6.80 -6.15 -14.74
CA ARG A 21 -5.90 -5.99 -15.90
C ARG A 21 -4.42 -6.07 -15.49
N LEU A 22 -4.09 -5.53 -14.33
CA LEU A 22 -2.74 -5.57 -13.77
C LEU A 22 -2.40 -6.90 -13.08
N GLY A 23 -3.33 -7.86 -13.03
CA GLY A 23 -3.16 -9.16 -12.36
C GLY A 23 -3.04 -9.07 -10.84
N ARG A 24 -3.38 -7.91 -10.26
CA ARG A 24 -3.35 -7.69 -8.80
C ARG A 24 -4.62 -8.24 -8.15
N PHE A 25 -5.71 -8.34 -8.90
CA PHE A 25 -6.95 -9.00 -8.51
C PHE A 25 -7.18 -10.29 -9.28
N SER A 26 -7.86 -11.24 -8.65
CA SER A 26 -8.57 -12.33 -9.32
C SER A 26 -10.06 -12.27 -9.01
N GLY A 27 -10.88 -12.64 -9.98
CA GLY A 27 -12.34 -12.68 -9.88
C GLY A 27 -13.00 -12.26 -11.21
N PRO A 28 -14.30 -11.94 -11.19
CA PRO A 28 -15.20 -12.11 -10.06
C PRO A 28 -15.42 -13.58 -9.68
N PHE A 29 -15.70 -13.85 -8.41
CA PHE A 29 -16.11 -15.16 -7.93
C PHE A 29 -17.44 -15.07 -7.17
N SER A 30 -18.24 -16.12 -7.24
CA SER A 30 -19.25 -16.36 -6.21
C SER A 30 -18.60 -16.79 -4.89
N ALA A 31 -19.33 -16.67 -3.78
CA ALA A 31 -18.83 -17.09 -2.46
C ALA A 31 -18.47 -18.58 -2.42
N SER A 32 -19.25 -19.43 -3.08
CA SER A 32 -19.01 -20.88 -3.11
C SER A 32 -17.76 -21.24 -3.91
N GLU A 33 -17.52 -20.57 -5.05
CA GLU A 33 -16.32 -20.77 -5.86
C GLU A 33 -15.06 -20.32 -5.13
N LEU A 34 -15.09 -19.12 -4.52
CA LEU A 34 -13.93 -18.61 -3.79
C LEU A 34 -13.63 -19.49 -2.58
N SER A 35 -14.65 -19.86 -1.81
CA SER A 35 -14.48 -20.73 -0.64
C SER A 35 -13.89 -22.10 -1.00
N ARG A 36 -14.21 -22.65 -2.18
CA ARG A 36 -13.61 -23.91 -2.66
C ARG A 36 -12.13 -23.73 -3.01
N LYS A 37 -11.71 -22.54 -3.43
CA LYS A 37 -10.33 -22.24 -3.84
C LYS A 37 -9.40 -21.95 -2.66
N ILE A 38 -9.86 -21.14 -1.70
CA ILE A 38 -9.00 -20.61 -0.62
C ILE A 38 -9.49 -20.96 0.78
N GLY A 39 -10.52 -21.78 0.90
CA GLY A 39 -11.17 -22.09 2.17
C GLY A 39 -11.99 -20.91 2.73
N PRO A 40 -12.27 -20.91 4.03
CA PRO A 40 -12.93 -19.79 4.70
C PRO A 40 -12.15 -18.48 4.50
N PHE A 41 -12.85 -17.41 4.19
CA PHE A 41 -12.27 -16.09 3.94
C PHE A 41 -13.06 -14.99 4.65
N ARG A 42 -12.43 -13.83 4.82
CA ARG A 42 -13.07 -12.59 5.29
C ARG A 42 -13.06 -11.57 4.17
N SER A 43 -14.22 -10.99 3.87
CA SER A 43 -14.33 -9.84 2.99
C SER A 43 -14.35 -8.53 3.78
N SER A 44 -13.62 -7.52 3.32
CA SER A 44 -13.69 -6.15 3.82
C SER A 44 -14.35 -5.23 2.80
N PRO A 45 -15.20 -4.27 3.20
CA PRO A 45 -15.84 -3.37 2.27
C PRO A 45 -14.84 -2.39 1.67
N PHE A 46 -15.15 -1.89 0.47
CA PHE A 46 -14.46 -0.74 -0.07
C PHE A 46 -14.70 0.52 0.77
N GLN A 47 -13.72 1.41 0.76
CA GLN A 47 -13.79 2.74 1.35
C GLN A 47 -13.30 3.76 0.32
N ILE A 48 -14.05 4.84 0.17
CA ILE A 48 -13.68 5.94 -0.69
C ILE A 48 -12.97 7.01 0.12
N VAL A 49 -11.79 7.41 -0.35
CA VAL A 49 -11.03 8.54 0.19
C VAL A 49 -10.88 9.57 -0.92
N ALA A 50 -11.56 10.71 -0.78
CA ALA A 50 -11.36 11.86 -1.65
C ALA A 50 -10.16 12.67 -1.14
N LYS A 51 -9.10 12.75 -1.94
CA LYS A 51 -7.99 13.67 -1.68
C LYS A 51 -8.26 14.99 -2.41
N PRO A 52 -8.08 16.15 -1.74
CA PRO A 52 -8.15 17.44 -2.42
C PRO A 52 -7.24 17.44 -3.65
N GLY A 53 -7.78 17.91 -4.78
CA GLY A 53 -6.98 18.14 -5.98
C GLY A 53 -6.02 19.31 -5.78
N LEU A 54 -5.11 19.49 -6.74
CA LEU A 54 -4.42 20.77 -6.91
C LEU A 54 -5.45 21.88 -7.10
N LYS A 55 -5.10 23.12 -6.76
CA LYS A 55 -6.00 24.28 -6.91
C LYS A 55 -6.58 24.33 -8.34
N GLY A 56 -7.90 24.25 -8.45
CA GLY A 56 -8.61 24.24 -9.75
C GLY A 56 -8.81 22.86 -10.40
N THR A 57 -8.41 21.77 -9.74
CA THR A 57 -8.65 20.40 -10.22
C THR A 57 -9.64 19.66 -9.32
N PRO A 58 -10.42 18.72 -9.86
CA PRO A 58 -11.34 17.92 -9.06
C PRO A 58 -10.59 17.05 -8.04
N PRO A 59 -11.24 16.64 -6.94
CA PRO A 59 -10.66 15.73 -5.96
C PRO A 59 -10.21 14.42 -6.61
N LYS A 60 -9.05 13.90 -6.18
CA LYS A 60 -8.60 12.57 -6.58
C LYS A 60 -9.28 11.53 -5.69
N ILE A 61 -10.16 10.73 -6.29
CA ILE A 61 -10.83 9.62 -5.62
C ILE A 61 -9.86 8.45 -5.48
N ARG A 62 -9.78 7.88 -4.28
CA ARG A 62 -9.03 6.64 -4.00
C ARG A 62 -9.97 5.57 -3.48
N VAL A 63 -9.92 4.41 -4.11
CA VAL A 63 -10.66 3.21 -3.70
C VAL A 63 -9.74 2.37 -2.80
N CYS A 64 -10.06 2.33 -1.51
CA CYS A 64 -9.30 1.63 -0.46
C CYS A 64 -10.12 0.47 0.12
N ARG A 65 -9.50 -0.37 0.96
CA ARG A 65 -10.19 -1.40 1.74
C ARG A 65 -10.34 -0.88 3.16
N ASN A 66 -11.54 -1.00 3.73
CA ASN A 66 -11.72 -0.74 5.15
C ASN A 66 -11.31 -1.98 5.95
N LEU A 67 -10.00 -2.18 6.12
CA LEU A 67 -9.46 -3.33 6.87
C LEU A 67 -9.65 -3.22 8.38
N SER A 68 -10.10 -2.05 8.87
CA SER A 68 -10.52 -1.81 10.24
C SER A 68 -12.04 -2.04 10.45
N TYR A 69 -12.76 -2.49 9.43
CA TYR A 69 -14.18 -2.84 9.56
C TYR A 69 -14.34 -4.15 10.37
N LYS A 70 -14.97 -4.05 11.54
CA LYS A 70 -15.10 -5.18 12.49
C LYS A 70 -16.19 -6.20 12.13
N GLY A 71 -17.14 -5.78 11.29
CA GLY A 71 -18.28 -6.60 10.89
C GLY A 71 -19.07 -7.22 12.05
N PRO A 72 -19.84 -8.28 11.80
CA PRO A 72 -20.60 -9.00 12.83
C PRO A 72 -19.72 -9.73 13.86
N SER A 73 -18.47 -10.05 13.48
CA SER A 73 -17.50 -10.75 14.34
C SER A 73 -16.93 -9.90 15.47
N GLY A 74 -17.09 -8.57 15.43
CA GLY A 74 -16.55 -7.64 16.43
C GLY A 74 -15.03 -7.43 16.38
N ARG A 75 -14.31 -8.09 15.45
CA ARG A 75 -12.89 -7.86 15.17
C ARG A 75 -12.66 -7.61 13.69
N SER A 76 -11.76 -6.70 13.37
CA SER A 76 -11.34 -6.38 12.00
C SER A 76 -10.12 -7.21 11.58
N VAL A 77 -9.68 -7.10 10.31
CA VAL A 77 -8.41 -7.71 9.88
C VAL A 77 -7.24 -7.04 10.60
N ASN A 78 -7.30 -5.72 10.74
CA ASN A 78 -6.25 -4.95 11.40
C ASN A 78 -6.17 -5.20 12.91
N ASP A 79 -7.27 -5.60 13.58
CA ASP A 79 -7.26 -5.97 14.99
C ASP A 79 -6.48 -7.29 15.25
N GLU A 80 -6.19 -8.06 14.20
CA GLU A 80 -5.49 -9.36 14.29
C GLU A 80 -4.00 -9.25 13.97
N ILE A 81 -3.47 -8.04 13.80
CA ILE A 81 -2.09 -7.77 13.42
C ILE A 81 -1.47 -6.84 14.45
N ASP A 82 -0.37 -7.27 15.07
CA ASP A 82 0.49 -6.37 15.83
C ASP A 82 1.44 -5.65 14.85
N SER A 83 1.48 -4.31 14.90
CA SER A 83 2.39 -3.54 14.06
C SER A 83 3.84 -3.68 14.48
N ASP A 84 4.09 -3.98 15.76
CA ASP A 84 5.44 -4.05 16.31
C ASP A 84 6.22 -5.27 15.78
N ASP A 85 5.51 -6.28 15.26
CA ASP A 85 6.07 -7.43 14.55
C ASP A 85 6.62 -7.08 13.15
N PHE A 86 6.36 -5.86 12.64
CA PHE A 86 6.75 -5.42 11.30
C PHE A 86 7.54 -4.10 11.34
N PRO A 87 8.77 -4.11 11.90
CA PRO A 87 9.60 -2.92 11.99
C PRO A 87 10.14 -2.49 10.61
N THR A 88 10.52 -1.21 10.51
CA THR A 88 11.15 -0.64 9.30
C THR A 88 11.99 0.57 9.70
N ARG A 89 13.11 0.79 9.02
CA ARG A 89 13.99 1.95 9.28
C ARG A 89 13.53 3.15 8.47
N TRP A 90 13.46 4.31 9.12
CA TRP A 90 13.14 5.57 8.45
C TRP A 90 14.29 6.56 8.57
N GLY A 91 14.51 7.33 7.50
CA GLY A 91 15.17 8.61 7.61
C GLY A 91 14.28 9.61 8.36
N SER A 92 14.76 10.84 8.48
CA SER A 92 13.96 11.94 9.02
C SER A 92 14.27 13.23 8.26
N ALA A 93 13.35 14.18 8.31
CA ALA A 93 13.59 15.50 7.75
C ALA A 93 14.85 16.17 8.35
N GLU A 94 15.13 15.91 9.62
CA GLU A 94 16.34 16.38 10.30
C GLU A 94 17.60 15.74 9.71
N LEU A 95 17.62 14.41 9.53
CA LEU A 95 18.76 13.73 8.91
C LEU A 95 19.00 14.24 7.49
N THR A 96 17.92 14.44 6.71
CA THR A 96 18.01 15.00 5.36
C THR A 96 18.58 16.42 5.38
N ALA A 97 18.09 17.29 6.26
CA ALA A 97 18.59 18.65 6.42
C ALA A 97 20.07 18.66 6.82
N MET A 98 20.50 17.75 7.69
CA MET A 98 21.91 17.62 8.09
C MET A 98 22.82 17.23 6.92
N VAL A 99 22.40 16.30 6.07
CA VAL A 99 23.17 15.92 4.87
C VAL A 99 23.31 17.12 3.94
N ILE A 100 22.23 17.86 3.70
CA ILE A 100 22.23 19.07 2.86
C ILE A 100 23.14 20.15 3.45
N ALA A 101 23.02 20.45 4.74
CA ALA A 101 23.79 21.50 5.40
C ALA A 101 25.31 21.24 5.40
N ARG A 102 25.72 19.96 5.36
CA ARG A 102 27.13 19.54 5.33
C ARG A 102 27.66 19.29 3.91
N ALA A 103 26.81 19.36 2.89
CA ALA A 103 27.18 19.06 1.52
C ALA A 103 28.12 20.16 0.96
N PRO A 104 29.30 19.80 0.40
CA PRO A 104 30.18 20.79 -0.22
C PRO A 104 29.54 21.38 -1.50
N PRO A 105 29.95 22.59 -1.92
CA PRO A 105 29.52 23.17 -3.19
C PRO A 105 29.74 22.21 -4.36
N GLY A 106 28.73 22.08 -5.22
CA GLY A 106 28.74 21.14 -6.35
C GLY A 106 28.14 19.76 -6.04
N SER A 107 27.74 19.50 -4.79
CA SER A 107 27.00 18.28 -4.45
C SER A 107 25.67 18.19 -5.21
N GLN A 108 25.25 16.97 -5.52
CA GLN A 108 24.03 16.65 -6.24
C GLN A 108 23.14 15.75 -5.37
N ALA A 109 21.83 15.81 -5.63
CA ALA A 109 20.88 14.89 -5.02
C ALA A 109 19.86 14.41 -6.07
N ALA A 110 19.38 13.19 -5.91
CA ALA A 110 18.29 12.62 -6.68
C ALA A 110 17.24 12.06 -5.73
N SER A 111 15.96 12.39 -5.98
CA SER A 111 14.83 11.78 -5.29
C SER A 111 14.18 10.77 -6.22
N LEU A 112 14.01 9.54 -5.74
CA LEU A 112 13.31 8.47 -6.42
C LEU A 112 12.03 8.17 -5.65
N ASP A 113 10.92 8.07 -6.37
CA ASP A 113 9.60 7.69 -5.83
C ASP A 113 9.27 6.29 -6.33
N ILE A 114 8.91 5.38 -5.43
CA ILE A 114 8.42 4.05 -5.81
C ILE A 114 6.94 4.18 -6.19
N GLU A 115 6.65 4.13 -7.48
CA GLU A 115 5.29 4.14 -7.98
C GLU A 115 4.45 3.03 -7.33
N ALA A 116 3.36 3.43 -6.67
CA ALA A 116 2.43 2.53 -6.00
C ALA A 116 3.15 1.55 -5.04
N ALA A 117 4.07 2.05 -4.22
CA ALA A 117 4.99 1.28 -3.37
C ALA A 117 4.42 0.04 -2.66
N TYR A 118 3.18 0.10 -2.17
CA TYR A 118 2.54 -1.07 -1.55
C TYR A 118 2.08 -2.11 -2.58
N ARG A 119 1.55 -1.70 -3.73
CA ARG A 119 0.98 -2.61 -4.73
C ARG A 119 2.02 -3.47 -5.44
N GLY A 120 3.32 -3.17 -5.30
CA GLY A 120 4.41 -4.03 -5.75
C GLY A 120 4.70 -5.21 -4.81
N ILE A 121 4.21 -5.16 -3.56
CA ILE A 121 4.45 -6.21 -2.57
C ILE A 121 3.39 -7.30 -2.72
N THR A 122 3.82 -8.53 -3.02
CA THR A 122 2.92 -9.68 -3.15
C THR A 122 2.57 -10.27 -1.78
N ILE A 123 1.33 -10.75 -1.64
CA ILE A 123 0.84 -11.34 -0.40
C ILE A 123 0.97 -12.86 -0.47
N SER A 124 1.49 -13.46 0.62
CA SER A 124 1.55 -14.92 0.78
C SER A 124 0.18 -15.56 0.53
N PRO A 125 0.09 -16.69 -0.19
CA PRO A 125 -1.18 -17.36 -0.50
C PRO A 125 -2.12 -17.51 0.70
N ASP A 126 -1.58 -17.91 1.86
CA ASP A 126 -2.38 -18.18 3.07
C ASP A 126 -3.00 -16.92 3.68
N HIS A 127 -2.41 -15.75 3.42
CA HIS A 127 -2.90 -14.46 3.93
C HIS A 127 -3.91 -13.79 2.99
N LYS A 128 -3.98 -14.20 1.72
CA LYS A 128 -4.92 -13.62 0.74
C LYS A 128 -6.37 -13.78 1.17
N ARG A 129 -6.70 -14.81 1.96
CA ARG A 129 -8.05 -15.05 2.51
C ARG A 129 -8.58 -13.92 3.41
N PHE A 130 -7.71 -13.03 3.89
CA PHE A 130 -8.09 -11.86 4.68
C PHE A 130 -8.22 -10.58 3.85
N LEU A 131 -7.85 -10.64 2.57
CA LEU A 131 -7.81 -9.50 1.65
C LEU A 131 -8.85 -9.65 0.52
N VAL A 132 -10.00 -10.26 0.84
CA VAL A 132 -11.12 -10.35 -0.09
C VAL A 132 -11.93 -9.06 -0.04
N VAL A 133 -12.40 -8.61 -1.19
CA VAL A 133 -13.34 -7.48 -1.31
C VAL A 133 -14.59 -7.93 -2.03
N MET A 134 -15.72 -7.29 -1.70
CA MET A 134 -17.01 -7.56 -2.33
C MET A 134 -17.50 -6.29 -3.05
N PHE A 135 -17.99 -6.47 -4.27
CA PHE A 135 -18.64 -5.42 -5.05
C PHE A 135 -19.75 -6.04 -5.91
N GLU A 136 -20.96 -5.48 -5.84
CA GLU A 136 -22.14 -5.97 -6.59
C GLU A 136 -22.34 -7.49 -6.42
N ASP A 137 -22.29 -7.97 -5.17
CA ASP A 137 -22.43 -9.38 -4.77
C ASP A 137 -21.37 -10.35 -5.34
N LEU A 138 -20.34 -9.82 -5.99
CA LEU A 138 -19.20 -10.56 -6.50
C LEU A 138 -17.96 -10.33 -5.64
N LEU A 139 -17.14 -11.37 -5.51
CA LEU A 139 -15.93 -11.34 -4.68
C LEU A 139 -14.68 -11.28 -5.54
N TYR A 140 -13.71 -10.51 -5.07
CA TYR A 140 -12.40 -10.35 -5.69
C TYR A 140 -11.31 -10.60 -4.66
N LEU A 141 -10.31 -11.36 -5.06
CA LEU A 141 -9.16 -11.71 -4.24
C LEU A 141 -8.01 -10.76 -4.55
N ASP A 142 -7.55 -9.98 -3.57
CA ASP A 142 -6.37 -9.13 -3.70
C ASP A 142 -5.09 -9.97 -3.56
N HIS A 143 -4.13 -9.76 -4.45
CA HIS A 143 -2.85 -10.47 -4.47
C HIS A 143 -1.69 -9.63 -3.99
N THR A 144 -1.87 -8.32 -3.89
CA THR A 144 -0.81 -7.41 -3.48
C THR A 144 -1.23 -6.59 -2.27
N LEU A 145 -0.26 -6.04 -1.57
CA LEU A 145 -0.48 -5.33 -0.32
C LEU A 145 -1.39 -4.12 -0.52
N PRO A 146 -2.58 -4.08 0.10
CA PRO A 146 -3.48 -2.94 -0.02
C PRO A 146 -3.05 -1.84 0.96
N LEU A 147 -3.38 -0.60 0.60
CA LEU A 147 -3.33 0.51 1.54
C LEU A 147 -4.28 0.27 2.72
N GLY A 148 -3.83 0.63 3.92
CA GLY A 148 -4.63 0.57 5.15
C GLY A 148 -4.51 -0.73 5.94
N LEU A 149 -3.66 -1.68 5.53
CA LEU A 149 -3.31 -2.85 6.34
C LEU A 149 -2.34 -2.42 7.45
N THR A 150 -2.54 -2.87 8.68
CA THR A 150 -1.69 -2.53 9.84
C THR A 150 -0.20 -2.78 9.57
N SER A 151 0.14 -3.91 8.96
CA SER A 151 1.52 -4.29 8.65
C SER A 151 2.07 -3.68 7.36
N ALA A 152 1.32 -2.82 6.65
CA ALA A 152 1.70 -2.38 5.31
C ALA A 152 3.05 -1.64 5.26
N SER A 153 3.27 -0.73 6.20
CA SER A 153 4.50 0.06 6.27
C SER A 153 5.72 -0.78 6.59
N GLY A 154 5.58 -1.80 7.43
CA GLY A 154 6.67 -2.73 7.73
C GLY A 154 6.97 -3.67 6.57
N LEU A 155 5.95 -4.25 5.94
CA LEU A 155 6.12 -5.16 4.79
C LEU A 155 6.74 -4.46 3.57
N GLN A 156 6.31 -3.24 3.23
CA GLN A 156 6.98 -2.46 2.19
C GLN A 156 8.35 -1.97 2.68
N GLY A 157 8.43 -1.63 3.96
CA GLY A 157 9.64 -1.17 4.63
C GLY A 157 10.78 -2.18 4.57
N GLU A 158 10.50 -3.48 4.72
CA GLU A 158 11.47 -4.58 4.64
C GLU A 158 12.15 -4.66 3.27
N VAL A 159 11.37 -4.56 2.19
CA VAL A 159 11.91 -4.51 0.82
C VAL A 159 12.75 -3.24 0.62
N SER A 160 12.25 -2.11 1.09
CA SER A 160 12.96 -0.83 1.03
C SER A 160 14.24 -0.83 1.87
N ASP A 161 14.24 -1.52 3.00
CA ASP A 161 15.39 -1.71 3.87
C ASP A 161 16.47 -2.55 3.19
N ALA A 162 16.07 -3.64 2.53
CA ALA A 162 17.00 -4.43 1.73
C ALA A 162 17.66 -3.60 0.61
N ILE A 163 16.90 -2.71 -0.06
CA ILE A 163 17.45 -1.80 -1.08
C ILE A 163 18.50 -0.87 -0.46
N VAL A 164 18.21 -0.28 0.70
CA VAL A 164 19.17 0.59 1.42
C VAL A 164 20.43 -0.19 1.79
N ASP A 165 20.31 -1.42 2.29
CA ASP A 165 21.46 -2.24 2.68
C ASP A 165 22.34 -2.61 1.47
N ILE A 166 21.72 -2.96 0.34
CA ILE A 166 22.44 -3.23 -0.91
C ILE A 166 23.20 -1.98 -1.38
N TRP A 167 22.54 -0.81 -1.38
CA TRP A 167 23.18 0.44 -1.81
C TRP A 167 24.30 0.89 -0.89
N ASN A 168 24.14 0.72 0.43
CA ASN A 168 25.22 0.95 1.39
C ASN A 168 26.41 0.03 1.12
N ALA A 169 26.18 -1.27 0.87
CA ALA A 169 27.24 -2.22 0.53
C ALA A 169 27.97 -1.86 -0.77
N LEU A 170 27.29 -1.17 -1.70
CA LEU A 170 27.85 -0.67 -2.96
C LEU A 170 28.42 0.76 -2.86
N ASN A 171 28.46 1.36 -1.68
CA ASN A 171 28.89 2.75 -1.45
C ASN A 171 28.08 3.79 -2.27
N VAL A 172 26.79 3.52 -2.49
CA VAL A 172 25.86 4.47 -3.11
C VAL A 172 25.20 5.29 -1.98
N GLY A 173 25.78 6.44 -1.65
CA GLY A 173 25.23 7.30 -0.60
C GLY A 173 26.02 8.60 -0.34
N PRO A 174 25.59 9.39 0.67
CA PRO A 174 24.58 9.04 1.66
C PRO A 174 23.15 8.95 1.08
N MET A 175 22.34 8.08 1.66
CA MET A 175 20.97 7.74 1.23
C MET A 175 20.02 7.89 2.42
N LEU A 176 18.82 8.42 2.19
CA LEU A 176 17.74 8.42 3.18
C LEU A 176 16.45 7.95 2.52
N LYS A 177 15.71 7.08 3.22
CA LYS A 177 14.38 6.65 2.78
C LYS A 177 13.27 7.16 3.69
N TRP A 178 12.12 7.49 3.10
CA TRP A 178 10.89 7.77 3.80
C TRP A 178 9.73 7.17 3.02
N VAL A 179 9.20 6.04 3.49
CA VAL A 179 8.15 5.25 2.81
C VAL A 179 8.55 4.89 1.37
N ASP A 180 8.02 5.61 0.38
CA ASP A 180 8.20 5.45 -1.05
C ASP A 180 9.29 6.37 -1.63
N ASP A 181 9.73 7.38 -0.88
CA ASP A 181 10.79 8.30 -1.27
C ASP A 181 12.18 7.79 -0.87
N PHE A 182 13.11 7.82 -1.83
CA PHE A 182 14.55 7.58 -1.61
C PHE A 182 15.33 8.78 -2.11
N VAL A 183 16.08 9.42 -1.21
CA VAL A 183 16.93 10.55 -1.54
C VAL A 183 18.39 10.12 -1.49
N ILE A 184 19.05 10.18 -2.65
CA ILE A 184 20.46 9.83 -2.84
C ILE A 184 21.25 11.13 -2.96
N PHE A 185 22.36 11.24 -2.24
CA PHE A 185 23.28 12.35 -2.35
C PHE A 185 24.60 11.91 -2.94
N ARG A 186 25.23 12.80 -3.69
CA ARG A 186 26.57 12.64 -4.23
C ARG A 186 27.37 13.91 -4.00
N SER A 187 28.54 13.77 -3.39
CA SER A 187 29.54 14.85 -3.34
C SER A 187 30.43 14.83 -4.60
N PRO A 188 31.03 15.98 -4.96
CA PRO A 188 31.96 16.09 -6.08
C PRO A 188 33.16 15.14 -5.99
#